data_AF-A0A7D9HZD6-F1
#
_entry.id   AF-A0A7D9HZD6-F1
#
_cell.length_a   1.000
_cell.length_b   1.000
_cell.length_c   1.000
_cell.angle_alpha   90.00
_cell.angle_beta   90.00
_cell.angle_gamma   90.00
#
_symmetry.space_group_name_H-M   'P 1'
#
loop_
_entity.id
_entity.type
_entity.pdbx_description
1 polymer ?
#
loop_
_entity_poly.entity_id
_entity_poly.type
_entity_poly.pdbx_seq_one_letter_code
_entity_poly.pdbx_strand_id
1 'polypeptide(L)'
;MVIVQISSDNPKPVESLKASNLKPYQANTQDPYITAYLKTDALPLTFVIGDGKEYNSEKQKYFNQPLKQNSSYILFLRFFENQNSYYSTEWSNTTRTFVKPPDKASPNDTSCGTEWYIVVVTLVSGIIIGILLSYIVSCSRRKFRRRRQPRSNHEPKTTEADTTYQELDLTKMNTGDNYQSLRVNAEEESTYTELNQTRDVEDNYQSLT
;
A
#
# COMPACT_ATOMS: atom_id res chain seq x y z
N MET A 1 -7.74 -14.55 27.60
CA MET A 1 -6.97 -15.74 28.04
C MET A 1 -6.91 -16.73 26.91
N VAL A 2 -5.73 -17.30 26.66
CA VAL A 2 -5.49 -18.30 25.61
C VAL A 2 -5.23 -19.65 26.27
N ILE A 3 -5.97 -20.67 25.83
CA ILE A 3 -5.93 -22.02 26.39
C ILE A 3 -5.53 -22.98 25.27
N VAL A 4 -4.64 -23.90 25.63
CA VAL A 4 -4.13 -24.93 24.72
C VAL A 4 -4.35 -26.30 25.35
N GLN A 5 -4.75 -27.25 24.52
CA GLN A 5 -4.91 -28.65 24.87
C GLN A 5 -4.24 -29.50 23.79
N ILE A 6 -3.55 -30.56 24.20
CA ILE A 6 -3.04 -31.56 23.24
C ILE A 6 -4.25 -32.35 22.72
N SER A 7 -4.41 -32.42 21.40
CA SER A 7 -5.45 -33.24 20.80
C SER A 7 -5.16 -34.71 21.08
N SER A 8 -6.13 -35.39 21.67
CA SER A 8 -6.13 -36.84 21.90
C SER A 8 -7.39 -37.44 21.25
N ASP A 9 -7.54 -38.76 21.29
CA ASP A 9 -8.71 -39.45 20.72
C ASP A 9 -10.02 -39.02 21.41
N ASN A 10 -9.94 -38.64 22.70
CA ASN A 10 -11.06 -38.17 23.51
C ASN A 10 -10.69 -36.86 24.23
N PRO A 11 -10.64 -35.72 23.51
CA PRO A 11 -10.33 -34.45 24.14
C PRO A 11 -11.49 -34.06 25.05
N LYS A 12 -11.17 -33.54 26.25
CA LYS A 12 -12.18 -32.95 27.15
C LYS A 12 -12.96 -31.86 26.38
N PRO A 13 -14.31 -31.94 26.33
CA PRO A 13 -15.12 -30.91 25.71
C PRO A 13 -14.89 -29.57 26.38
N VAL A 14 -14.81 -28.49 25.59
CA VAL A 14 -14.52 -27.15 26.10
C VAL A 14 -15.59 -26.68 27.08
N GLU A 15 -16.84 -27.08 26.87
CA GLU A 15 -18.01 -26.79 27.70
C GLU A 15 -17.88 -27.40 29.11
N SER A 16 -17.16 -28.51 29.23
CA SER A 16 -16.91 -29.16 30.52
C SER A 16 -15.79 -28.49 31.33
N LEU A 17 -15.05 -27.56 30.74
CA LEU A 17 -13.92 -26.91 31.39
C LEU A 17 -14.40 -25.78 32.29
N LYS A 18 -14.00 -25.86 33.57
CA LYS A 18 -14.13 -24.77 34.53
C LYS A 18 -12.85 -23.96 34.56
N ALA A 19 -12.95 -22.64 34.43
CA ALA A 19 -11.78 -21.75 34.45
C ALA A 19 -10.95 -21.90 35.74
N SER A 20 -11.58 -22.19 36.88
CA SER A 20 -10.93 -22.46 38.17
C SER A 20 -9.99 -23.67 38.16
N ASN A 21 -10.18 -24.60 37.23
CA ASN A 21 -9.41 -25.84 37.15
C ASN A 21 -8.24 -25.72 36.18
N LEU A 22 -8.22 -24.66 35.36
CA LEU A 22 -7.14 -24.41 34.42
C LEU A 22 -5.91 -23.90 35.16
N LYS A 23 -4.76 -24.48 34.84
CA LYS A 23 -3.47 -24.15 35.43
C LYS A 23 -2.49 -23.73 34.34
N PRO A 24 -1.35 -23.11 34.70
CA PRO A 24 -0.24 -22.99 33.78
C PRO A 24 0.21 -24.37 33.27
N TYR A 25 0.95 -24.38 32.17
CA TYR A 25 1.53 -25.60 31.62
C TYR A 25 2.31 -26.39 32.69
N GLN A 26 2.11 -27.71 32.68
CA GLN A 26 2.88 -28.66 33.48
C GLN A 26 3.43 -29.75 32.56
N ALA A 27 4.69 -30.15 32.79
CA ALA A 27 5.29 -31.22 32.01
C ALA A 27 4.47 -32.51 32.16
N ASN A 28 4.31 -33.23 31.04
CA ASN A 28 3.63 -34.53 30.96
C ASN A 28 2.12 -34.52 31.27
N THR A 29 1.45 -33.35 31.23
CA THR A 29 -0.02 -33.29 31.27
C THR A 29 -0.64 -33.31 29.89
N GLN A 30 -1.80 -33.96 29.76
CA GLN A 30 -2.71 -33.82 28.62
C GLN A 30 -3.86 -32.85 28.93
N ASP A 31 -3.94 -32.35 30.16
CA ASP A 31 -4.99 -31.41 30.55
C ASP A 31 -4.83 -30.08 29.81
N PRO A 32 -5.95 -29.42 29.48
CA PRO A 32 -5.92 -28.07 28.97
C PRO A 32 -5.22 -27.13 29.96
N TYR A 33 -4.39 -26.25 29.44
CA TYR A 33 -3.61 -25.32 30.24
C TYR A 33 -3.64 -23.92 29.65
N ILE A 34 -3.44 -22.93 30.51
CA ILE A 34 -3.35 -21.52 30.13
C ILE A 34 -1.96 -21.28 29.57
N THR A 35 -1.89 -20.90 28.30
CA THR A 35 -0.64 -20.59 27.61
C THR A 35 -0.30 -19.10 27.69
N ALA A 36 -1.33 -18.25 27.70
CA ALA A 36 -1.14 -16.81 27.80
C ALA A 36 -2.32 -16.10 28.46
N TYR A 37 -1.97 -15.09 29.25
CA TYR A 37 -2.88 -14.08 29.75
C TYR A 37 -2.54 -12.77 29.04
N LEU A 38 -3.48 -12.27 28.23
CA LEU A 38 -3.30 -11.04 27.46
C LEU A 38 -4.27 -9.99 28.02
N LYS A 39 -3.73 -8.83 28.41
CA LYS A 39 -4.54 -7.69 28.85
C LYS A 39 -4.99 -6.88 27.63
N THR A 40 -6.20 -6.34 27.67
CA THR A 40 -6.82 -5.60 26.55
C THR A 40 -6.09 -4.31 26.18
N ASP A 41 -5.46 -3.66 27.16
CA ASP A 41 -4.64 -2.45 27.02
C ASP A 41 -3.25 -2.72 26.40
N ALA A 42 -2.82 -3.98 26.35
CA ALA A 42 -1.52 -4.40 25.84
C ALA A 42 -1.63 -5.64 24.92
N LEU A 43 -2.71 -5.74 24.14
CA LEU A 43 -2.90 -6.84 23.20
C LEU A 43 -1.87 -6.77 22.07
N PRO A 44 -1.08 -7.84 21.82
CA PRO A 44 -0.20 -7.88 20.67
C PRO A 44 -1.01 -7.97 19.37
N LEU A 45 -0.51 -7.37 18.29
CA LEU A 45 -1.09 -7.51 16.95
C LEU A 45 -1.17 -8.98 16.50
N THR A 46 -0.18 -9.77 16.90
CA THR A 46 -0.09 -11.20 16.58
C THR A 46 0.31 -11.99 17.82
N PHE A 47 -0.38 -13.11 18.06
CA PHE A 47 -0.01 -14.09 19.06
C PHE A 47 0.40 -15.39 18.37
N VAL A 48 1.61 -15.87 18.65
CA VAL A 48 2.12 -17.12 18.08
C VAL A 48 2.08 -18.20 19.16
N ILE A 49 1.40 -19.31 18.90
CA ILE A 49 1.30 -20.41 19.87
C ILE A 49 2.56 -21.26 19.81
N GLY A 50 3.08 -21.62 20.99
CA GLY A 50 4.29 -22.42 21.16
C GLY A 50 5.58 -21.72 20.76
N ASP A 51 5.64 -20.40 20.90
CA ASP A 51 6.86 -19.61 20.63
C ASP A 51 7.87 -19.63 21.78
N GLY A 52 7.58 -20.33 22.88
CA GLY A 52 8.46 -20.45 24.04
C GLY A 52 8.56 -19.18 24.88
N LYS A 53 7.66 -18.21 24.72
CA LYS A 53 7.67 -16.97 25.51
C LYS A 53 6.84 -17.09 26.80
N GLU A 54 7.15 -16.24 27.76
CA GLU A 54 6.36 -16.06 28.97
C GLU A 54 5.35 -14.92 28.80
N TYR A 55 4.14 -15.15 29.29
CA TYR A 55 3.05 -14.18 29.35
C TYR A 55 2.58 -14.05 30.78
N ASN A 56 2.40 -12.82 31.24
CA ASN A 56 2.19 -12.55 32.66
C ASN A 56 0.77 -12.03 32.91
N SER A 57 0.12 -12.61 33.91
CA SER A 57 -0.93 -11.92 34.66
C SER A 57 -0.30 -11.21 35.87
N GLU A 58 -1.11 -10.48 36.64
CA GLU A 58 -0.66 -9.80 37.86
C GLU A 58 -0.19 -10.78 38.95
N LYS A 59 -0.74 -12.00 38.97
CA LYS A 59 -0.50 -12.99 40.04
C LYS A 59 0.34 -14.18 39.58
N GLN A 60 0.38 -14.45 38.27
CA GLN A 60 0.91 -15.69 37.74
C GLN A 60 1.51 -15.51 36.35
N LYS A 61 2.62 -16.21 36.11
CA LYS A 61 3.25 -16.34 34.81
C LYS A 61 2.76 -17.58 34.08
N TYR A 62 2.61 -17.47 32.77
CA TYR A 62 2.18 -18.53 31.87
C TYR A 62 3.24 -18.73 30.80
N PHE A 63 3.71 -19.95 30.63
CA PHE A 63 4.72 -20.30 29.64
C PHE A 63 4.04 -20.85 28.38
N ASN A 64 4.32 -20.23 27.23
CA ASN A 64 3.83 -20.67 25.95
C ASN A 64 4.68 -21.81 25.41
N GLN A 65 4.41 -23.00 25.94
CA GLN A 65 5.19 -24.21 25.71
C GLN A 65 5.38 -24.49 24.20
N PRO A 66 6.63 -24.68 23.74
CA PRO A 66 6.89 -25.10 22.38
C PRO A 66 6.10 -26.35 21.98
N LEU A 67 5.45 -26.27 20.81
CA LEU A 67 4.64 -27.37 20.30
C LEU A 67 5.54 -28.56 19.95
N LYS A 68 5.05 -29.76 20.26
CA LYS A 68 5.70 -31.02 19.90
C LYS A 68 5.45 -31.29 18.43
N GLN A 69 6.47 -31.80 17.74
CA GLN A 69 6.34 -32.27 16.38
C GLN A 69 5.31 -33.41 16.31
N ASN A 70 4.65 -33.55 15.14
CA ASN A 70 3.67 -34.61 14.87
C ASN A 70 2.52 -34.68 15.89
N SER A 71 2.18 -33.55 16.52
CA SER A 71 1.10 -33.45 17.50
C SER A 71 0.08 -32.40 17.03
N SER A 72 -1.21 -32.70 17.18
CA SER A 72 -2.27 -31.72 17.00
C SER A 72 -2.63 -31.09 18.33
N TYR A 73 -3.07 -29.84 18.26
CA TYR A 73 -3.45 -29.04 19.40
C TYR A 73 -4.83 -28.45 19.17
N ILE A 74 -5.57 -28.33 20.26
CA ILE A 74 -6.86 -27.69 20.36
C ILE A 74 -6.64 -26.36 21.06
N LEU A 75 -7.20 -25.30 20.49
CA LEU A 75 -7.06 -23.93 20.97
C LEU A 75 -8.42 -23.29 21.13
N PHE A 76 -8.57 -22.56 22.23
CA PHE A 76 -9.75 -21.76 22.49
C PHE A 76 -9.39 -20.56 23.36
N LEU A 77 -10.22 -19.54 23.27
CA LEU A 77 -10.05 -18.24 23.87
C LEU A 77 -11.21 -17.98 24.83
N ARG A 78 -10.93 -17.22 25.88
CA ARG A 78 -11.96 -16.70 26.77
C ARG A 78 -11.63 -15.29 27.20
N PHE A 79 -12.61 -14.41 27.12
CA PHE A 79 -12.54 -13.05 27.64
C PHE A 79 -13.18 -13.00 29.02
N PHE A 80 -12.57 -12.23 29.91
CA PHE A 80 -13.11 -11.99 31.23
C PHE A 80 -12.60 -10.68 31.78
N GLU A 81 -13.39 -10.13 32.70
CA GLU A 81 -13.11 -8.92 33.44
C GLU A 81 -12.98 -9.29 34.92
N ASN A 82 -11.98 -8.73 35.58
CA ASN A 82 -11.65 -9.05 36.97
C ASN A 82 -11.09 -7.83 37.71
N GLN A 83 -11.82 -6.71 37.67
CA GLN A 83 -11.47 -5.49 38.42
C GLN A 83 -12.31 -5.38 39.71
N ASN A 84 -13.65 -5.28 39.58
CA ASN A 84 -14.57 -5.11 40.72
C ASN A 84 -15.65 -6.21 40.81
N SER A 85 -15.73 -7.07 39.80
CA SER A 85 -16.65 -8.21 39.70
C SER A 85 -16.09 -9.19 38.68
N TYR A 86 -16.42 -10.47 38.82
CA TYR A 86 -15.95 -11.51 37.90
C TYR A 86 -17.01 -11.74 36.82
N TYR A 87 -16.77 -11.19 35.63
CA TYR A 87 -17.57 -11.45 34.45
C TYR A 87 -16.74 -12.20 33.43
N SER A 88 -17.32 -13.21 32.79
CA SER A 88 -16.62 -13.95 31.76
C SER A 88 -17.55 -14.37 30.64
N THR A 89 -17.09 -14.16 29.42
CA THR A 89 -17.71 -14.69 28.20
C THR A 89 -17.73 -16.22 28.20
N GLU A 90 -18.56 -16.79 27.34
CA GLU A 90 -18.46 -18.20 26.96
C GLU A 90 -17.12 -18.50 26.29
N TRP A 91 -16.81 -19.78 26.15
CA TRP A 91 -15.61 -20.20 25.41
C TRP A 91 -15.75 -19.86 23.92
N SER A 92 -14.66 -19.44 23.29
CA SER A 92 -14.65 -19.28 21.84
C SER A 92 -14.85 -20.62 21.13
N ASN A 93 -15.20 -20.54 19.85
CA ASN A 93 -15.08 -21.68 18.95
C ASN A 93 -13.67 -22.28 19.02
N THR A 94 -13.62 -23.59 18.83
CA THR A 94 -12.39 -24.36 18.94
C THR A 94 -11.61 -24.32 17.62
N THR A 95 -10.34 -23.97 17.69
CA THR A 95 -9.40 -24.03 16.55
C THR A 95 -8.45 -25.22 16.74
N ARG A 96 -8.16 -25.95 15.66
CA ARG A 96 -7.26 -27.11 15.71
C ARG A 96 -6.04 -26.88 14.83
N THR A 97 -4.86 -27.30 15.31
CA THR A 97 -3.66 -27.35 14.47
C THR A 97 -3.66 -28.62 13.62
N PHE A 98 -3.10 -28.51 12.41
CA PHE A 98 -2.91 -29.66 11.54
C PHE A 98 -1.68 -30.45 11.97
N VAL A 99 -1.80 -31.78 12.01
CA VAL A 99 -0.70 -32.71 12.38
C VAL A 99 0.40 -32.72 11.31
N LYS A 100 0.00 -32.58 10.05
CA LYS A 100 0.89 -32.31 8.92
C LYS A 100 0.64 -30.88 8.45
N PRO A 101 1.68 -30.13 8.07
CA PRO A 101 1.42 -28.95 7.26
C PRO A 101 0.54 -29.39 6.08
N PRO A 102 -0.45 -28.58 5.66
CA PRO A 102 -1.19 -28.88 4.45
C PRO A 102 -0.16 -29.21 3.37
N ASP A 103 -0.33 -30.36 2.69
CA ASP A 103 0.51 -30.71 1.55
C ASP A 103 0.62 -29.45 0.71
N LYS A 104 1.87 -29.03 0.44
CA LYS A 104 2.24 -27.74 -0.17
C LYS A 104 1.06 -27.30 -1.00
N ALA A 105 0.37 -26.25 -0.55
CA ALA A 105 -0.75 -25.69 -1.26
C ALA A 105 -0.38 -25.75 -2.74
N SER A 106 -1.21 -26.45 -3.52
CA SER A 106 -1.19 -26.28 -4.97
C SER A 106 -0.95 -24.78 -5.19
N PRO A 107 0.02 -24.37 -6.02
CA PRO A 107 0.43 -22.97 -6.14
C PRO A 107 -0.70 -22.00 -6.55
N ASN A 108 -1.94 -22.49 -6.64
CA ASN A 108 -3.14 -21.78 -7.00
C ASN A 108 -3.95 -21.23 -5.80
N ASP A 109 -3.68 -21.62 -4.54
CA ASP A 109 -4.44 -21.13 -3.37
C ASP A 109 -3.58 -20.35 -2.37
N THR A 110 -2.78 -19.40 -2.88
CA THR A 110 -2.18 -18.36 -2.03
C THR A 110 -2.91 -17.03 -2.25
N SER A 111 -4.17 -16.96 -1.82
CA SER A 111 -4.83 -15.67 -1.55
C SER A 111 -4.71 -15.33 -0.06
N CYS A 112 -3.48 -15.36 0.47
CA CYS A 112 -3.15 -14.51 1.60
C CYS A 112 -3.07 -13.10 1.01
N GLY A 113 -4.09 -12.28 1.27
CA GLY A 113 -4.29 -10.96 0.70
C GLY A 113 -3.14 -10.00 0.97
N THR A 114 -2.04 -10.16 0.24
CA THR A 114 -1.23 -9.01 -0.12
C THR A 114 -2.11 -8.23 -1.07
N GLU A 115 -2.72 -7.21 -0.51
CA GLU A 115 -3.56 -6.27 -1.21
C GLU A 115 -2.88 -5.88 -2.54
N TRP A 116 -3.34 -6.47 -3.65
CA TRP A 116 -2.71 -6.32 -4.97
C TRP A 116 -2.54 -4.86 -5.37
N TYR A 117 -3.36 -3.98 -4.79
CA TYR A 117 -3.23 -2.54 -4.96
C TYR A 117 -1.88 -1.99 -4.46
N ILE A 118 -1.24 -2.55 -3.43
CA ILE A 118 0.08 -2.11 -2.94
C ILE A 118 1.14 -2.38 -4.01
N VAL A 119 1.11 -3.55 -4.65
CA VAL A 119 2.05 -3.91 -5.73
C VAL A 119 1.82 -3.01 -6.95
N VAL A 120 0.57 -2.77 -7.31
CA VAL A 120 0.22 -1.89 -8.45
C VAL A 120 0.63 -0.44 -8.17
N VAL A 121 0.34 0.09 -6.97
CA VAL A 121 0.67 1.47 -6.57
C VAL A 121 2.18 1.67 -6.52
N THR A 122 2.94 0.71 -5.97
CA THR A 122 4.41 0.81 -5.92
C THR A 122 5.05 0.76 -7.30
N LEU A 123 4.55 -0.08 -8.21
CA LEU A 123 5.02 -0.14 -9.60
C LEU A 123 4.73 1.15 -10.37
N VAL A 124 3.49 1.65 -10.31
CA VAL A 124 3.10 2.89 -11.01
C VAL A 124 3.87 4.10 -10.45
N SER A 125 4.00 4.20 -9.13
CA SER A 125 4.79 5.24 -8.47
C SER A 125 6.26 5.19 -8.90
N GLY A 126 6.86 4.00 -8.92
CA GLY A 126 8.24 3.80 -9.38
C GLY A 126 8.48 4.25 -10.81
N ILE A 127 7.54 3.97 -11.73
CA ILE A 127 7.63 4.40 -13.14
C ILE A 127 7.58 5.92 -13.25
N ILE A 128 6.64 6.58 -12.56
CA ILE A 128 6.49 8.05 -12.58
C ILE A 128 7.75 8.72 -12.03
N ILE A 129 8.26 8.26 -10.89
CA ILE A 129 9.49 8.77 -10.27
C ILE A 129 10.68 8.55 -11.21
N GLY A 130 10.79 7.37 -11.83
CA GLY A 130 11.84 7.06 -12.80
C GLY A 130 11.84 8.01 -13.99
N ILE A 131 10.67 8.31 -14.56
CA ILE A 131 10.52 9.27 -15.66
C ILE A 131 10.94 10.67 -15.22
N LEU A 132 10.49 11.14 -14.06
CA LEU A 132 10.84 12.46 -13.51
C LEU A 132 12.36 12.61 -13.31
N LEU A 133 12.99 11.62 -12.68
CA LEU A 133 14.44 11.62 -12.45
C LEU A 133 15.20 11.57 -13.78
N SER A 134 14.75 10.76 -14.74
CA SER A 134 15.36 10.69 -16.07
C SER A 134 15.28 12.03 -16.81
N TYR A 135 14.15 12.73 -16.70
CA TYR A 135 13.95 14.05 -17.30
C TYR A 135 14.87 15.09 -16.67
N ILE A 136 14.98 15.13 -15.34
CA ILE A 136 15.88 16.05 -14.61
C ILE A 136 17.34 15.81 -15.02
N VAL A 137 17.77 14.55 -15.10
CA VAL A 137 19.13 14.20 -15.55
C VAL A 137 19.35 14.60 -17.01
N SER A 138 18.36 14.37 -17.88
CA SER A 138 18.47 14.75 -19.29
C SER A 138 18.53 16.28 -19.48
N CYS A 139 17.70 17.03 -18.77
CA CYS A 139 17.71 18.49 -18.76
C CYS A 139 19.01 19.07 -18.20
N SER A 140 19.52 18.52 -17.09
CA SER A 140 20.79 18.97 -16.50
C SER A 140 21.97 18.66 -17.42
N ARG A 141 22.05 17.47 -18.02
CA ARG A 141 23.06 17.12 -19.03
C ARG A 141 22.98 18.01 -20.26
N ARG A 142 21.79 18.31 -20.77
CA ARG A 142 21.58 19.23 -21.91
C ARG A 142 22.03 20.66 -21.59
N LYS A 143 21.71 21.16 -20.39
CA LYS A 143 22.14 22.49 -19.93
C LYS A 143 23.65 22.59 -19.74
N PHE A 144 24.29 21.55 -19.20
CA PHE A 144 25.75 21.49 -19.06
C PHE A 144 26.48 21.34 -20.40
N ARG A 145 25.92 20.59 -21.36
CA ARG A 145 26.49 20.50 -22.72
C ARG A 145 26.40 21.83 -23.48
N ARG A 146 25.30 22.59 -23.36
CA ARG A 146 25.18 23.94 -23.95
C ARG A 146 26.19 24.94 -23.37
N ARG A 147 26.57 24.80 -22.10
CA ARG A 147 27.61 25.63 -21.47
C ARG A 147 29.05 25.25 -21.88
N ARG A 148 29.25 24.10 -22.52
CA ARG A 148 30.55 23.60 -22.96
C ARG A 148 30.79 23.75 -24.47
N GLN A 149 29.95 24.45 -25.22
CA GLN A 149 30.39 24.93 -26.53
C GLN A 149 31.53 25.93 -26.31
N PRO A 150 32.76 25.64 -26.79
CA PRO A 150 33.72 26.71 -26.97
C PRO A 150 33.08 27.69 -27.96
N ARG A 151 33.17 28.99 -27.69
CA ARG A 151 33.04 29.99 -28.76
C ARG A 151 34.09 29.59 -29.80
N SER A 152 33.67 28.90 -30.87
CA SER A 152 34.52 28.70 -32.02
C SER A 152 34.72 30.09 -32.62
N ASN A 153 35.85 30.70 -32.32
CA ASN A 153 36.39 31.79 -33.12
C ASN A 153 36.66 31.19 -34.50
N HIS A 154 35.66 31.22 -35.37
CA HIS A 154 35.90 31.04 -36.79
C HIS A 154 36.42 32.37 -37.30
N GLU A 155 37.74 32.44 -37.39
CA GLU A 155 38.45 33.34 -38.31
C GLU A 155 37.88 33.12 -39.73
N PRO A 156 37.38 34.18 -40.42
CA PRO A 156 36.80 34.01 -41.74
C PRO A 156 37.93 33.80 -42.74
N LYS A 157 37.99 32.61 -43.35
CA LYS A 157 38.69 32.44 -44.62
C LYS A 157 37.93 33.24 -45.68
N THR A 158 38.60 34.27 -46.19
CA THR A 158 38.25 35.03 -47.37
C THR A 158 38.07 34.08 -48.56
N THR A 159 36.86 34.08 -49.12
CA THR A 159 36.60 33.61 -50.49
C THR A 159 35.80 34.72 -51.15
N GLU A 160 36.24 35.06 -52.36
CA GLU A 160 35.83 36.21 -53.15
C GLU A 160 34.33 36.27 -53.42
N ALA A 161 33.88 37.51 -53.59
CA ALA A 161 32.51 37.98 -53.72
C ALA A 161 31.59 37.20 -54.65
N ASP A 162 30.35 37.00 -54.19
CA ASP A 162 29.18 37.39 -54.97
C ASP A 162 28.14 38.05 -54.05
N THR A 163 27.91 39.34 -54.28
CA THR A 163 27.10 40.25 -53.46
C THR A 163 25.71 40.37 -54.06
N THR A 164 24.83 39.39 -53.84
CA THR A 164 23.43 39.50 -54.30
C THR A 164 22.41 38.92 -53.32
N TYR A 165 22.65 38.97 -52.01
CA TYR A 165 21.56 38.87 -51.03
C TYR A 165 21.82 39.82 -49.87
N GLN A 166 21.04 40.90 -49.85
CA GLN A 166 21.05 41.89 -48.78
C GLN A 166 20.34 41.26 -47.57
N GLU A 167 21.08 41.10 -46.48
CA GLU A 167 20.59 40.56 -45.21
C GLU A 167 19.39 41.39 -44.73
N LEU A 168 18.23 40.75 -44.58
CA LEU A 168 16.98 41.40 -44.19
C LEU A 168 17.05 41.81 -42.71
N ASP A 169 17.26 43.10 -42.44
CA ASP A 169 17.26 43.65 -41.08
C ASP A 169 15.82 43.70 -40.51
N LEU A 170 15.43 42.61 -39.86
CA LEU A 170 14.13 42.41 -39.20
C LEU A 170 13.83 43.45 -38.12
N THR A 171 14.84 44.19 -37.65
CA THR A 171 14.69 45.23 -36.61
C THR A 171 14.00 46.49 -37.14
N LYS A 172 13.99 46.68 -38.47
CA LYS A 172 13.43 47.88 -39.12
C LYS A 172 12.02 47.68 -39.68
N MET A 173 11.46 46.48 -39.57
CA MET A 173 10.18 46.11 -40.21
C MET A 173 8.96 46.31 -39.31
N ASN A 174 9.15 46.67 -38.03
CA ASN A 174 8.06 46.79 -37.05
C ASN A 174 7.88 48.22 -36.52
N THR A 175 7.91 49.21 -37.40
CA THR A 175 7.46 50.57 -37.07
C THR A 175 6.33 50.94 -38.02
N GLY A 176 5.21 51.28 -37.40
CA GLY A 176 3.86 51.27 -37.96
C GLY A 176 3.64 52.02 -39.28
N ASP A 177 2.53 51.64 -39.89
CA ASP A 177 1.70 52.49 -40.76
C ASP A 177 1.96 52.39 -42.27
N ASN A 178 1.93 51.17 -42.84
CA ASN A 178 1.81 51.06 -44.30
C ASN A 178 1.18 49.77 -44.84
N TYR A 179 -0.08 49.51 -44.50
CA TYR A 179 -0.94 48.67 -45.36
C TYR A 179 -2.24 49.41 -45.66
N GLN A 180 -2.30 49.98 -46.87
CA GLN A 180 -3.50 50.51 -47.50
C GLN A 180 -4.53 49.40 -47.69
N SER A 181 -5.79 49.73 -47.40
CA SER A 181 -6.95 48.85 -47.56
C SER A 181 -7.22 48.54 -49.03
N LEU A 182 -7.29 47.26 -49.39
CA LEU A 182 -8.01 46.80 -50.57
C LEU A 182 -9.46 46.52 -50.17
N ARG A 183 -10.27 47.58 -50.21
CA ARG A 183 -11.73 47.48 -50.34
C ARG A 183 -12.02 47.06 -51.78
N VAL A 184 -12.80 46.00 -51.98
CA VAL A 184 -13.99 45.90 -52.86
C VAL A 184 -14.30 44.43 -53.18
N ASN A 185 -15.43 43.99 -52.62
CA ASN A 185 -16.45 43.03 -53.09
C ASN A 185 -16.04 41.60 -53.54
N ALA A 186 -16.44 40.60 -52.75
CA ALA A 186 -17.64 39.76 -52.96
C ALA A 186 -17.48 38.43 -52.19
N GLU A 187 -18.56 38.02 -51.47
CA GLU A 187 -19.03 36.64 -51.25
C GLU A 187 -17.95 35.55 -50.99
N GLU A 188 -17.88 34.89 -49.83
CA GLU A 188 -18.86 33.93 -49.29
C GLU A 188 -18.30 33.37 -47.96
N GLU A 189 -19.20 32.92 -47.08
CA GLU A 189 -19.08 31.74 -46.18
C GLU A 189 -17.68 31.31 -45.65
N SER A 190 -17.45 30.97 -44.40
CA SER A 190 -18.30 30.60 -43.27
C SER A 190 -17.37 30.32 -42.07
N THR A 191 -17.86 30.70 -40.88
CA THR A 191 -17.93 29.90 -39.64
C THR A 191 -16.66 29.30 -39.00
N TYR A 192 -16.60 29.49 -37.66
CA TYR A 192 -15.77 28.85 -36.63
C TYR A 192 -14.62 29.66 -36.02
N THR A 193 -14.96 30.80 -35.43
CA THR A 193 -14.26 31.34 -34.26
C THR A 193 -15.06 31.07 -32.98
N GLU A 194 -14.38 30.47 -31.99
CA GLU A 194 -14.39 30.80 -30.55
C GLU A 194 -15.72 30.77 -29.77
N LEU A 195 -15.81 30.59 -28.45
CA LEU A 195 -14.94 30.23 -27.33
C LEU A 195 -15.91 30.01 -26.17
N ASN A 196 -15.53 29.12 -25.26
CA ASN A 196 -15.82 29.16 -23.83
C ASN A 196 -16.49 30.44 -23.28
N GLN A 197 -17.68 30.33 -22.67
CA GLN A 197 -17.91 30.84 -21.30
C GLN A 197 -19.27 30.42 -20.71
N THR A 198 -19.14 29.61 -19.65
CA THR A 198 -19.94 29.36 -18.46
C THR A 198 -21.13 30.27 -18.14
N ARG A 199 -22.22 29.62 -17.67
CA ARG A 199 -23.14 29.91 -16.54
C ARG A 199 -24.31 28.91 -16.69
N ASP A 200 -24.96 28.31 -15.71
CA ASP A 200 -24.87 28.22 -14.26
C ASP A 200 -25.79 27.02 -13.89
N VAL A 201 -25.49 26.36 -12.77
CA VAL A 201 -26.47 25.78 -11.82
C VAL A 201 -27.73 25.10 -12.39
N GLU A 202 -27.82 23.77 -12.26
CA GLU A 202 -28.97 23.14 -11.59
C GLU A 202 -28.64 21.67 -11.24
N ASP A 203 -28.16 21.45 -10.02
CA ASP A 203 -28.42 20.20 -9.30
C ASP A 203 -29.93 20.10 -9.07
N ASN A 204 -30.60 19.03 -9.51
CA ASN A 204 -31.73 18.45 -8.75
C ASN A 204 -32.29 17.13 -9.28
N TYR A 205 -32.26 16.15 -8.36
CA TYR A 205 -33.12 14.99 -8.13
C TYR A 205 -33.56 14.09 -9.29
N GLN A 206 -33.30 12.77 -9.14
CA GLN A 206 -34.35 11.85 -8.70
C GLN A 206 -33.76 10.51 -8.21
N SER A 207 -33.95 10.25 -6.92
CA SER A 207 -34.06 8.90 -6.36
C SER A 207 -35.54 8.58 -6.22
N LEU A 208 -35.99 7.44 -6.75
CA LEU A 208 -37.30 6.79 -6.56
C LEU A 208 -37.13 5.44 -7.30
N THR A 209 -37.36 4.25 -6.75
CA THR A 209 -37.98 3.77 -5.51
C THR A 209 -37.44 2.36 -5.27
#